data_AF-A0A7X8ZW51-F1
#
_entry.id   AF-A0A7X8ZW51-F1
#
_cell.length_a   1.000
_cell.length_b   1.000
_cell.length_c   1.000
_cell.angle_alpha   90.00
_cell.angle_beta   90.00
_cell.angle_gamma   90.00
#
_symmetry.space_group_name_H-M   'P 1'
#
loop_
_entity.id
_entity.type
_entity.pdbx_description
1 polymer ?
#
loop_
_entity_poly.entity_id
_entity_poly.type
_entity_poly.pdbx_seq_one_letter_code
_entity_poly.pdbx_strand_id
1 'polypeptide(L)'
;MEQATELNYTLRTDLAHEDVSRRKPEELPDVQKEELDIGGVRVQKTVIGETAAEKLKKRPGTYFLLELEPGDYHDSKTCRKIELALSEVLEHMLKNLNLKGKRALVVGLGNVNVTPDSLGPYVLDNIIVTRHLFELGTVSEGYTEVCGMSPGVMGTTGIETYDIISAVHGQVDVDFLIVIDALAAASLARVNRSIQVTDAGISPGSGVGNKRKEISSQTMGVPVIAIGVPTVVDAVTITSDTIDFLLKYLNQEAFGEKRPAEMLAAEPLKRNFAEMELPKEDLREQWMGKIGLLTEPEKRSLIKEVLSPQGYNMMVTPKEVDADVEDLAKLIATSIDITLHDSYRNTYLSEKHI
;
A
#
# COMPACT_ATOMS: atom_id res chain seq x y z
N MET A 1 27.05 29.77 -16.08
CA MET A 1 27.19 29.36 -14.68
C MET A 1 26.18 28.26 -14.44
N GLU A 2 26.65 27.02 -14.53
CA GLU A 2 25.88 25.81 -14.29
C GLU A 2 25.37 25.84 -12.85
N GLN A 3 24.05 25.82 -12.67
CA GLN A 3 23.46 25.35 -11.42
C GLN A 3 23.50 23.83 -11.48
N ALA A 4 24.57 23.26 -10.92
CA ALA A 4 24.59 21.86 -10.51
C ALA A 4 23.42 21.67 -9.55
N THR A 5 22.31 21.12 -10.06
CA THR A 5 21.17 20.75 -9.23
C THR A 5 21.58 19.43 -8.59
N GLU A 6 21.81 19.43 -7.27
CA GLU A 6 21.97 18.18 -6.51
C GLU A 6 20.73 17.31 -6.75
N LEU A 7 20.83 16.38 -7.68
CA LEU A 7 19.81 15.38 -8.00
C LEU A 7 19.86 14.28 -6.94
N ASN A 8 19.54 14.63 -5.70
CA ASN A 8 19.27 13.65 -4.66
C ASN A 8 17.92 12.98 -4.96
N TYR A 9 17.96 11.91 -5.75
CA TYR A 9 16.80 11.05 -5.96
C TYR A 9 16.41 10.42 -4.62
N THR A 10 15.33 10.92 -4.04
CA THR A 10 14.75 10.31 -2.84
C THR A 10 13.86 9.15 -3.27
N LEU A 11 14.10 7.98 -2.70
CA LEU A 11 13.28 6.80 -2.92
C LEU A 11 11.81 7.11 -2.57
N ARG A 12 10.89 6.73 -3.45
CA ARG A 12 9.46 7.01 -3.28
C ARG A 12 8.74 5.75 -2.83
N THR A 13 8.05 5.84 -1.70
CA THR A 13 7.12 4.81 -1.22
C THR A 13 5.96 5.47 -0.49
N ASP A 14 4.77 4.92 -0.68
CA ASP A 14 3.61 5.32 0.09
C ASP A 14 3.48 4.55 1.40
N LEU A 15 4.18 3.42 1.55
CA LEU A 15 4.15 2.60 2.75
C LEU A 15 4.97 3.22 3.88
N ALA A 16 4.30 3.57 4.98
CA ALA A 16 4.94 4.13 6.17
C ALA A 16 5.94 3.13 6.78
N HIS A 17 5.62 1.84 6.74
CA HIS A 17 6.49 0.79 7.25
C HIS A 17 7.85 0.74 6.53
N GLU A 18 7.88 0.91 5.20
CA GLU A 18 9.14 0.88 4.45
C GLU A 18 10.06 2.04 4.86
N ASP A 19 9.52 3.24 5.03
CA ASP A 19 10.30 4.40 5.47
C ASP A 19 10.81 4.25 6.91
N VAL A 20 9.98 3.71 7.80
CA VAL A 20 10.36 3.46 9.20
C VAL A 20 11.42 2.37 9.30
N SER A 21 11.35 1.31 8.49
CA SER A 21 12.31 0.20 8.50
C SER A 21 13.71 0.59 8.01
N ARG A 22 13.82 1.65 7.21
CA ARG A 22 15.08 2.13 6.63
C ARG A 22 15.90 3.03 7.56
N ARG A 23 15.27 3.59 8.59
CA ARG A 23 15.95 4.50 9.53
C ARG A 23 16.34 3.78 10.80
N LYS A 24 17.43 4.25 11.42
CA LYS A 24 17.85 3.71 12.70
C LYS A 24 16.81 4.07 13.78
N PRO A 25 16.52 3.17 14.74
CA PRO A 25 15.60 3.46 15.84
C PRO A 25 15.96 4.73 16.61
N GLU A 26 17.26 5.03 16.74
CA GLU A 26 17.79 6.23 17.39
C GLU A 26 17.40 7.54 16.68
N GLU A 27 17.05 7.48 15.40
CA GLU A 27 16.62 8.65 14.62
C GLU A 27 15.12 8.94 14.77
N LEU A 28 14.35 8.00 15.31
CA LEU A 28 12.89 7.99 15.40
C LEU A 28 12.42 7.71 16.84
N PRO A 29 12.60 8.66 17.78
CA PRO A 29 12.36 8.44 19.21
C PRO A 29 10.89 8.24 19.58
N ASP A 30 9.96 8.67 18.73
CA ASP A 30 8.51 8.67 18.91
C ASP A 30 7.79 7.66 18.00
N VAL A 31 8.51 6.61 17.57
CA VAL A 31 7.91 5.49 16.84
C VAL A 31 7.77 4.29 17.78
N GLN A 32 6.55 3.77 17.88
CA GLN A 32 6.26 2.52 18.60
C GLN A 32 5.85 1.44 17.60
N LYS A 33 6.47 0.26 17.69
CA LYS A 33 6.16 -0.89 16.85
C LYS A 33 5.63 -2.03 17.70
N GLU A 34 4.58 -2.67 17.23
CA GLU A 34 3.95 -3.83 17.83
C GLU A 34 3.64 -4.83 16.71
N GLU A 35 4.04 -6.09 16.90
CA GLU A 35 3.72 -7.19 15.99
C GLU A 35 2.57 -8.00 16.58
N LEU A 36 1.56 -8.24 15.75
CA LEU A 36 0.33 -8.93 16.07
C LEU A 36 0.17 -10.11 15.09
N ASP A 37 -0.32 -11.23 15.60
CA ASP A 37 -0.77 -12.36 14.77
C ASP A 37 -2.29 -12.46 14.93
N ILE A 38 -3.01 -12.15 13.85
CA ILE A 38 -4.47 -12.18 13.82
C ILE A 38 -4.89 -13.33 12.90
N GLY A 39 -5.27 -14.46 13.50
CA GLY A 39 -5.78 -15.62 12.76
C GLY A 39 -4.76 -16.28 11.81
N GLY A 40 -3.45 -16.13 12.08
CA GLY A 40 -2.36 -16.61 11.23
C GLY A 40 -1.87 -15.59 10.21
N VAL A 41 -2.42 -14.36 10.23
CA VAL A 41 -1.97 -13.23 9.39
C VAL A 41 -1.08 -12.34 10.22
N ARG A 42 0.14 -12.07 9.72
CA ARG A 42 1.08 -11.15 10.38
C ARG A 42 0.63 -9.71 10.16
N VAL A 43 0.35 -9.02 11.26
CA VAL A 43 -0.08 -7.63 11.28
C VAL A 43 0.91 -6.83 12.10
N GLN A 44 1.48 -5.78 11.52
CA GLN A 44 2.36 -4.89 12.25
C GLN A 44 1.72 -3.54 12.48
N LYS A 45 1.59 -3.15 13.74
CA LYS A 45 1.13 -1.84 14.16
C LYS A 45 2.33 -0.92 14.40
N THR A 46 2.30 0.25 13.81
CA THR A 46 3.30 1.30 13.95
C THR A 46 2.59 2.60 14.32
N VAL A 47 2.88 3.15 15.49
CA VAL A 47 2.42 4.49 15.90
C VAL A 47 3.54 5.48 15.60
N ILE A 48 3.24 6.53 14.84
CA ILE A 48 4.18 7.58 14.44
C ILE A 48 3.77 8.88 15.13
N GLY A 49 4.66 9.43 15.97
CA GLY A 49 4.51 10.77 16.54
C GLY A 49 4.91 11.91 15.59
N GLU A 50 4.74 13.15 16.05
CA GLU A 50 4.99 14.35 15.23
C GLU A 50 6.46 14.52 14.82
N THR A 51 7.42 14.12 15.67
CA THR A 51 8.85 14.29 15.40
C THR A 51 9.31 13.31 14.32
N ALA A 52 8.86 12.06 14.39
CA ALA A 52 9.08 11.06 13.36
C ALA A 52 8.35 11.43 12.06
N ALA A 53 7.14 11.96 12.15
CA ALA A 53 6.34 12.37 11.00
C ALA A 53 7.09 13.40 10.11
N GLU A 54 7.67 14.45 10.71
CA GLU A 54 8.46 15.45 9.98
C GLU A 54 9.67 14.83 9.27
N LYS A 55 10.41 13.96 9.97
CA LYS A 55 11.59 13.30 9.41
C LYS A 55 11.24 12.35 8.28
N LEU A 56 10.16 11.58 8.44
CA LEU A 56 9.68 10.59 7.49
C LEU A 56 8.90 11.21 6.33
N LYS A 57 8.54 12.50 6.41
CA LYS A 57 7.60 13.15 5.48
C LYS A 57 6.27 12.38 5.39
N LYS A 58 5.85 11.81 6.51
CA LYS A 58 4.57 11.13 6.71
C LYS A 58 3.77 11.90 7.75
N ARG A 59 2.53 11.50 7.98
CA ARG A 59 1.67 12.12 8.98
C ARG A 59 1.77 11.36 10.31
N PRO A 60 1.60 12.05 11.45
CA PRO A 60 1.47 11.37 12.72
C PRO A 60 0.15 10.58 12.73
N GLY A 61 0.15 9.42 13.36
CA GLY A 61 -1.01 8.54 13.42
C GLY A 61 -0.62 7.08 13.65
N THR A 62 -1.62 6.21 13.60
CA THR A 62 -1.49 4.78 13.70
C THR A 62 -1.52 4.16 12.31
N TYR A 63 -0.56 3.31 12.02
CA TYR A 63 -0.42 2.56 10.78
C TYR A 63 -0.45 1.07 11.09
N PHE A 64 -1.27 0.32 10.38
CA PHE A 64 -1.25 -1.13 10.39
C PHE A 64 -0.80 -1.61 9.02
N LEU A 65 0.09 -2.60 9.00
CA LEU A 65 0.50 -3.29 7.79
C LEU A 65 0.16 -4.77 7.95
N LEU A 66 -0.75 -5.25 7.12
CA LEU A 66 -1.01 -6.68 6.97
C LEU A 66 -0.07 -7.20 5.88
N GLU A 67 0.72 -8.22 6.19
CA GLU A 67 1.57 -8.90 5.20
C GLU A 67 0.82 -10.11 4.63
N LEU A 68 0.79 -10.21 3.30
CA LEU A 68 0.16 -11.30 2.56
C LEU A 68 1.23 -12.12 1.83
N GLU A 69 1.01 -13.43 1.72
CA GLU A 69 1.82 -14.29 0.87
C GLU A 69 1.29 -14.31 -0.57
N PRO A 70 2.15 -14.65 -1.56
CA PRO A 70 1.76 -14.64 -2.96
C PRO A 70 0.69 -15.71 -3.22
N GLY A 71 -0.46 -15.29 -3.74
CA GLY A 71 -1.58 -16.17 -4.04
C GLY A 71 -2.53 -16.43 -2.88
N ASP A 72 -2.33 -15.77 -1.74
CA ASP A 72 -3.24 -15.87 -0.59
C ASP A 72 -4.68 -15.47 -0.91
N TYR A 73 -4.86 -14.53 -1.84
CA TYR A 73 -6.17 -14.04 -2.27
C TYR A 73 -6.81 -14.88 -3.39
N HIS A 74 -6.18 -15.97 -3.82
CA HIS A 74 -6.78 -16.96 -4.74
C HIS A 74 -7.42 -18.14 -3.99
N ASP A 75 -7.05 -18.37 -2.73
CA ASP A 75 -7.57 -19.45 -1.90
C ASP A 75 -8.65 -18.96 -0.94
N SER A 76 -9.88 -19.46 -1.07
CA SER A 76 -11.03 -18.97 -0.30
C SER A 76 -10.85 -19.08 1.23
N LYS A 77 -10.09 -20.07 1.72
CA LYS A 77 -9.84 -20.22 3.17
C LYS A 77 -8.86 -19.17 3.67
N THR A 78 -7.83 -18.87 2.89
CA THR A 78 -6.85 -17.83 3.21
C THR A 78 -7.47 -16.44 3.07
N CYS A 79 -8.26 -16.17 2.03
CA CYS A 79 -9.05 -14.93 1.90
C CYS A 79 -9.86 -14.66 3.17
N ARG A 80 -10.62 -15.65 3.65
CA ARG A 80 -11.43 -15.49 4.87
C ARG A 80 -10.61 -15.12 6.10
N LYS A 81 -9.40 -15.67 6.26
CA LYS A 81 -8.52 -15.29 7.38
C LYS A 81 -8.08 -13.84 7.26
N ILE A 82 -7.72 -13.41 6.06
CA ILE A 82 -7.30 -12.03 5.79
C ILE A 82 -8.48 -11.08 5.97
N GLU A 83 -9.68 -11.44 5.51
CA GLU A 83 -10.90 -10.64 5.67
C GLU A 83 -11.22 -10.38 7.14
N LEU A 84 -11.13 -11.44 7.97
CA LEU A 84 -11.31 -11.32 9.41
C LEU A 84 -10.19 -10.51 10.08
N ALA A 85 -8.94 -10.69 9.65
CA ALA A 85 -7.80 -9.94 10.19
C ALA A 85 -7.89 -8.44 9.86
N LEU A 86 -8.23 -8.10 8.62
CA LEU A 86 -8.43 -6.71 8.18
C LEU A 86 -9.65 -6.09 8.87
N SER A 87 -10.73 -6.86 9.04
CA SER A 87 -11.89 -6.42 9.81
C SER A 87 -11.55 -6.11 11.27
N GLU A 88 -10.73 -6.93 11.92
CA GLU A 88 -10.30 -6.69 13.30
C GLU A 88 -9.45 -5.42 13.44
N VAL A 89 -8.57 -5.16 12.46
CA VAL A 89 -7.80 -3.91 12.37
C VAL A 89 -8.71 -2.70 12.19
N LEU A 90 -9.68 -2.76 11.28
CA LEU A 90 -10.63 -1.67 11.06
C LEU A 90 -11.51 -1.43 12.30
N GLU A 91 -11.98 -2.49 12.96
CA GLU A 91 -12.69 -2.39 14.23
C GLU A 91 -11.88 -1.70 15.33
N HIS A 92 -10.59 -2.02 15.42
CA HIS A 92 -9.70 -1.38 16.38
C HIS A 92 -9.64 0.14 16.11
N MET A 93 -9.52 0.56 14.86
CA MET A 93 -9.55 1.98 14.49
C MET A 93 -10.89 2.64 14.81
N LEU A 94 -12.01 2.01 14.42
CA LEU A 94 -13.33 2.58 14.68
C LEU A 94 -13.62 2.71 16.19
N LYS A 95 -13.16 1.77 17.01
CA LYS A 95 -13.28 1.84 18.48
C LYS A 95 -12.43 2.99 19.04
N ASN A 96 -11.17 3.10 18.63
CA ASN A 96 -10.27 4.16 19.11
C ASN A 96 -10.78 5.56 18.75
N LEU A 97 -11.41 5.72 17.59
CA LEU A 97 -11.96 6.98 17.11
C LEU A 97 -13.43 7.21 17.54
N ASN A 98 -14.05 6.29 18.28
CA ASN A 98 -15.47 6.32 18.67
C ASN A 98 -16.44 6.48 17.47
N LEU A 99 -16.20 5.71 16.41
CA LEU A 99 -16.93 5.75 15.13
C LEU A 99 -17.89 4.57 14.91
N LYS A 100 -17.93 3.59 15.83
CA LYS A 100 -18.81 2.42 15.66
C LYS A 100 -20.29 2.84 15.58
N GLY A 101 -20.97 2.38 14.53
CA GLY A 101 -22.39 2.68 14.26
C GLY A 101 -22.66 4.10 13.74
N LYS A 102 -21.62 4.87 13.41
CA LYS A 102 -21.75 6.21 12.82
C LYS A 102 -21.82 6.17 11.30
N ARG A 103 -22.27 7.26 10.68
CA ARG A 103 -22.48 7.33 9.22
C ARG A 103 -21.15 7.43 8.49
N ALA A 104 -20.92 6.54 7.53
CA ALA A 104 -19.67 6.45 6.81
C ALA A 104 -19.81 6.92 5.36
N LEU A 105 -18.79 7.64 4.86
CA LEU A 105 -18.59 7.84 3.43
C LEU A 105 -17.36 7.03 2.98
N VAL A 106 -17.59 6.01 2.16
CA VAL A 106 -16.53 5.23 1.55
C VAL A 106 -16.16 5.83 0.19
N VAL A 107 -14.88 6.11 -0.02
CA VAL A 107 -14.36 6.77 -1.22
C VAL A 107 -13.33 5.88 -1.90
N GLY A 108 -13.61 5.46 -3.13
CA GLY A 108 -12.70 4.68 -3.95
C GLY A 108 -11.88 5.57 -4.87
N LEU A 109 -10.64 5.86 -4.50
CA LEU A 109 -9.71 6.63 -5.31
C LEU A 109 -9.08 5.78 -6.41
N GLY A 110 -8.80 6.42 -7.54
CA GLY A 110 -8.10 5.77 -8.64
C GLY A 110 -8.72 6.03 -10.00
N ASN A 111 -8.07 5.50 -11.03
CA ASN A 111 -8.52 5.56 -12.41
C ASN A 111 -8.89 4.17 -12.92
N VAL A 112 -10.17 3.95 -13.19
CA VAL A 112 -10.71 2.68 -13.74
C VAL A 112 -10.03 2.22 -15.03
N ASN A 113 -9.45 3.15 -15.80
CA ASN A 113 -8.79 2.84 -17.07
C ASN A 113 -7.35 2.36 -16.91
N VAL A 114 -6.79 2.41 -15.69
CA VAL A 114 -5.44 1.97 -15.38
C VAL A 114 -5.57 0.87 -14.33
N THR A 115 -5.47 -0.39 -14.75
CA THR A 115 -5.70 -1.57 -13.90
C THR A 115 -5.02 -1.54 -12.53
N PRO A 116 -3.71 -1.24 -12.40
CA PRO A 116 -3.12 -1.15 -11.06
C PRO A 116 -3.66 0.00 -10.20
N ASP A 117 -4.27 1.02 -10.82
CA ASP A 117 -4.85 2.20 -10.16
C ASP A 117 -6.38 2.08 -10.03
N SER A 118 -7.00 0.94 -10.40
CA SER A 118 -8.46 0.76 -10.36
C SER A 118 -8.97 0.12 -9.06
N LEU A 119 -8.09 -0.14 -8.09
CA LEU A 119 -8.43 -0.81 -6.84
C LEU A 119 -9.57 -0.13 -6.09
N GLY A 120 -9.50 1.19 -5.86
CA GLY A 120 -10.53 1.93 -5.14
C GLY A 120 -11.91 1.80 -5.81
N PRO A 121 -12.06 2.12 -7.11
CA PRO A 121 -13.30 1.87 -7.84
C PRO A 121 -13.83 0.43 -7.70
N TYR A 122 -12.97 -0.58 -7.84
CA TYR A 122 -13.40 -1.98 -7.75
C TYR A 122 -13.81 -2.38 -6.34
N VAL A 123 -13.19 -1.83 -5.30
CA VAL A 123 -13.66 -2.02 -3.92
C VAL A 123 -15.07 -1.45 -3.77
N LEU A 124 -15.32 -0.26 -4.30
CA LEU A 124 -16.63 0.39 -4.22
C LEU A 124 -17.73 -0.38 -4.95
N ASP A 125 -17.41 -1.05 -6.06
CA ASP A 125 -18.36 -1.91 -6.78
C ASP A 125 -18.83 -3.13 -5.96
N ASN A 126 -18.09 -3.50 -4.91
CA ASN A 126 -18.36 -4.68 -4.07
C ASN A 126 -18.86 -4.32 -2.65
N ILE A 127 -18.94 -3.04 -2.27
CA ILE A 127 -19.38 -2.61 -0.94
C ILE A 127 -20.90 -2.51 -0.85
N ILE A 128 -21.46 -2.87 0.32
CA ILE A 128 -22.88 -2.70 0.62
C ILE A 128 -23.18 -1.24 0.98
N VAL A 129 -23.63 -0.45 0.00
CA VAL A 129 -24.13 0.92 0.25
C VAL A 129 -25.57 0.89 0.77
N THR A 130 -25.84 1.59 1.87
CA THR A 130 -27.13 1.47 2.58
C THR A 130 -27.89 2.79 2.75
N ARG A 131 -27.27 3.96 2.51
CA ARG A 131 -27.92 5.26 2.75
C ARG A 131 -29.29 5.40 2.08
N HIS A 132 -29.40 5.00 0.82
CA HIS A 132 -30.68 5.08 0.09
C HIS A 132 -31.80 4.25 0.76
N LEU A 133 -31.46 3.15 1.44
CA LEU A 133 -32.42 2.35 2.19
C LEU A 133 -32.82 3.02 3.51
N PHE A 134 -31.89 3.73 4.17
CA PHE A 134 -32.17 4.53 5.37
C PHE A 134 -33.14 5.67 5.05
N GLU A 135 -32.93 6.36 3.92
CA GLU A 135 -33.84 7.42 3.45
C GLU A 135 -35.25 6.87 3.12
N LEU A 136 -35.35 5.61 2.69
CA LEU A 136 -36.62 4.92 2.42
C LEU A 136 -37.25 4.26 3.67
N GLY A 137 -36.52 4.13 4.77
CA GLY A 137 -36.97 3.48 6.00
C GLY A 137 -37.09 1.95 5.92
N THR A 138 -36.39 1.30 4.98
CA THR A 138 -36.50 -0.16 4.72
C THR A 138 -35.34 -0.98 5.25
N VAL A 139 -34.51 -0.41 6.14
CA VAL A 139 -33.27 -1.05 6.61
C VAL A 139 -33.55 -2.06 7.71
N SER A 140 -32.91 -3.22 7.62
CA SER A 140 -32.90 -4.23 8.67
C SER A 140 -31.98 -3.83 9.82
N GLU A 141 -32.27 -4.29 11.05
CA GLU A 141 -31.39 -4.04 12.19
C GLU A 141 -29.95 -4.55 11.96
N GLY A 142 -28.98 -3.82 12.51
CA GLY A 142 -27.56 -4.18 12.45
C GLY A 142 -26.81 -3.73 11.19
N TYR A 143 -27.43 -2.92 10.31
CA TYR A 143 -26.72 -2.22 9.24
C TYR A 143 -26.37 -0.79 9.69
N THR A 144 -25.18 -0.33 9.35
CA THR A 144 -24.78 1.08 9.44
C THR A 144 -25.16 1.83 8.17
N GLU A 145 -25.41 3.13 8.27
CA GLU A 145 -25.66 4.02 7.12
C GLU A 145 -24.35 4.34 6.40
N VAL A 146 -24.22 3.86 5.17
CA VAL A 146 -23.00 3.94 4.36
C VAL A 146 -23.31 4.56 3.00
N CYS A 147 -22.53 5.58 2.66
CA CYS A 147 -22.43 6.15 1.31
C CYS A 147 -21.19 5.61 0.62
N GLY A 148 -21.25 5.43 -0.70
CA GLY A 148 -20.09 5.07 -1.51
C GLY A 148 -19.96 6.00 -2.71
N MET A 149 -18.73 6.38 -3.06
CA MET A 149 -18.47 7.04 -4.34
C MET A 149 -17.06 6.78 -4.87
N SER A 150 -16.91 6.83 -6.19
CA SER A 150 -15.60 6.95 -6.85
C SER A 150 -15.56 8.26 -7.64
N PRO A 151 -14.74 9.25 -7.24
CA PRO A 151 -14.70 10.56 -7.86
C PRO A 151 -13.94 10.58 -9.20
N GLY A 152 -13.22 9.50 -9.54
CA GLY A 152 -12.28 9.47 -10.64
C GLY A 152 -11.04 10.34 -10.40
N VAL A 153 -10.32 10.64 -11.48
CA VAL A 153 -9.07 11.41 -11.45
C VAL A 153 -9.24 12.74 -12.18
N MET A 154 -8.48 13.77 -11.77
CA MET A 154 -8.50 15.09 -12.42
C MET A 154 -8.33 15.02 -13.94
N GLY A 155 -7.54 14.06 -14.45
CA GLY A 155 -7.33 13.88 -15.88
C GLY A 155 -8.60 13.53 -16.67
N THR A 156 -9.61 12.96 -16.03
CA THR A 156 -10.88 12.60 -16.67
C THR A 156 -12.00 13.59 -16.31
N THR A 157 -11.99 14.16 -15.11
CA THR A 157 -13.07 15.02 -14.61
C THR A 157 -12.80 16.52 -14.76
N GLY A 158 -11.54 16.93 -14.86
CA GLY A 158 -11.12 18.34 -14.80
C GLY A 158 -11.24 18.99 -13.42
N ILE A 159 -11.68 18.24 -12.39
CA ILE A 159 -11.83 18.69 -11.01
C ILE A 159 -10.91 17.86 -10.13
N GLU A 160 -10.22 18.50 -9.20
CA GLU A 160 -9.38 17.79 -8.23
C GLU A 160 -10.23 16.86 -7.36
N THR A 161 -9.73 15.65 -7.15
CA THR A 161 -10.44 14.60 -6.40
C THR A 161 -10.83 15.08 -4.98
N TYR A 162 -9.96 15.84 -4.32
CA TYR A 162 -10.24 16.48 -3.04
C TYR A 162 -11.47 17.40 -3.10
N ASP A 163 -11.58 18.23 -4.14
CA ASP A 163 -12.67 19.21 -4.25
C ASP A 163 -14.01 18.49 -4.49
N ILE A 164 -14.02 17.38 -5.24
CA ILE A 164 -15.21 16.52 -5.41
C ILE A 164 -15.64 15.91 -4.07
N ILE A 165 -14.70 15.33 -3.32
CA ILE A 165 -14.97 14.72 -2.02
C ILE A 165 -15.50 15.77 -1.03
N SER A 166 -14.86 16.93 -0.97
CA SER A 166 -15.26 18.04 -0.10
C SER A 166 -16.67 18.55 -0.44
N ALA A 167 -17.01 18.66 -1.73
CA ALA A 167 -18.34 19.07 -2.16
C ALA A 167 -19.42 18.06 -1.75
N VAL A 168 -19.17 16.76 -1.92
CA VAL A 168 -20.13 15.70 -1.53
C VAL A 168 -20.26 15.64 -0.02
N HIS A 169 -19.14 15.65 0.72
CA HIS A 169 -19.12 15.70 2.19
C HIS A 169 -19.88 16.94 2.72
N GLY A 170 -19.79 18.09 2.05
CA GLY A 170 -20.53 19.29 2.44
C GLY A 170 -22.05 19.21 2.23
N GLN A 171 -22.55 18.25 1.45
CA GLN A 171 -23.97 18.04 1.17
C GLN A 171 -24.54 16.80 1.87
N VAL A 172 -23.68 15.87 2.26
CA VAL A 172 -24.05 14.58 2.84
C VAL A 172 -23.54 14.53 4.27
N ASP A 173 -24.45 14.37 5.21
CA ASP A 173 -24.11 14.31 6.63
C ASP A 173 -23.49 12.95 6.97
N VAL A 174 -22.16 12.91 7.05
CA VAL A 174 -21.37 11.75 7.42
C VAL A 174 -20.46 12.07 8.60
N ASP A 175 -20.20 11.07 9.42
CA ASP A 175 -19.40 11.22 10.64
C ASP A 175 -17.91 10.91 10.41
N PHE A 176 -17.57 10.11 9.38
CA PHE A 176 -16.19 9.78 9.03
C PHE A 176 -16.09 9.27 7.58
N LEU A 177 -14.86 9.25 7.06
CA LEU A 177 -14.53 8.72 5.74
C LEU A 177 -13.68 7.45 5.85
N ILE A 178 -13.94 6.49 4.95
CA ILE A 178 -13.01 5.41 4.61
C ILE A 178 -12.52 5.65 3.19
N VAL A 179 -11.22 5.83 2.99
CA VAL A 179 -10.64 6.15 1.68
C VAL A 179 -9.79 4.98 1.22
N ILE A 180 -10.07 4.43 0.06
CA ILE A 180 -9.30 3.33 -0.53
C ILE A 180 -8.49 3.85 -1.72
N ASP A 181 -7.20 3.54 -1.76
CA ASP A 181 -6.30 3.97 -2.84
C ASP A 181 -5.30 2.87 -3.22
N ALA A 182 -4.84 2.93 -4.46
CA ALA A 182 -3.67 2.17 -4.90
C ALA A 182 -2.39 2.94 -4.53
N LEU A 183 -1.44 2.23 -3.93
CA LEU A 183 -0.17 2.80 -3.44
C LEU A 183 1.00 2.40 -4.35
N ALA A 184 2.13 3.11 -4.22
CA ALA A 184 3.41 2.65 -4.76
C ALA A 184 4.30 2.05 -3.65
N ALA A 185 4.84 0.86 -3.89
CA ALA A 185 5.89 0.26 -3.06
C ALA A 185 7.28 0.70 -3.52
N ALA A 186 8.26 0.64 -2.62
CA ALA A 186 9.66 0.79 -2.95
C ALA A 186 10.42 -0.55 -3.06
N SER A 187 9.70 -1.67 -3.14
CA SER A 187 10.27 -2.97 -3.45
C SER A 187 9.25 -3.84 -4.18
N LEU A 188 9.71 -4.66 -5.13
CA LEU A 188 8.84 -5.59 -5.85
C LEU A 188 8.22 -6.64 -4.91
N ALA A 189 8.92 -6.98 -3.83
CA ALA A 189 8.51 -8.00 -2.87
C ALA A 189 7.19 -7.67 -2.14
N ARG A 190 6.75 -6.40 -2.16
CA ARG A 190 5.52 -5.93 -1.48
C ARG A 190 4.35 -5.67 -2.44
N VAL A 191 4.59 -5.61 -3.74
CA VAL A 191 3.51 -5.37 -4.71
C VAL A 191 2.47 -6.49 -4.63
N ASN A 192 1.20 -6.12 -4.45
CA ASN A 192 0.05 -7.00 -4.23
C ASN A 192 0.22 -7.97 -3.04
N ARG A 193 1.04 -7.61 -2.04
CA ARG A 193 1.40 -8.48 -0.91
C ARG A 193 1.31 -7.80 0.45
N SER A 194 0.71 -6.63 0.51
CA SER A 194 0.47 -5.98 1.79
C SER A 194 -0.72 -5.04 1.72
N ILE A 195 -1.46 -4.91 2.82
CA ILE A 195 -2.53 -3.94 2.96
C ILE A 195 -2.14 -2.99 4.10
N GLN A 196 -2.06 -1.70 3.81
CA GLN A 196 -1.81 -0.67 4.81
C GLN A 196 -3.13 -0.02 5.23
N VAL A 197 -3.37 0.11 6.52
CA VAL A 197 -4.52 0.85 7.08
C VAL A 197 -3.99 1.95 7.99
N THR A 198 -4.52 3.17 7.89
CA THR A 198 -4.08 4.30 8.74
C THR A 198 -5.19 5.30 9.04
N ASP A 199 -5.14 5.95 10.21
CA ASP A 199 -5.97 7.10 10.59
C ASP A 199 -5.32 8.46 10.26
N ALA A 200 -4.11 8.44 9.70
CA ALA A 200 -3.34 9.64 9.38
C ALA A 200 -3.79 10.33 8.08
N GLY A 201 -4.64 9.65 7.30
CA GLY A 201 -5.07 10.07 5.96
C GLY A 201 -4.15 9.60 4.83
N ILE A 202 -4.39 10.12 3.63
CA ILE A 202 -3.70 9.74 2.39
C ILE A 202 -3.43 10.94 1.49
N SER A 203 -2.31 10.91 0.77
CA SER A 203 -2.00 11.88 -0.28
C SER A 203 -2.03 11.18 -1.63
N PRO A 204 -3.10 11.31 -2.43
CA PRO A 204 -3.27 10.48 -3.61
C PRO A 204 -2.15 10.68 -4.62
N GLY A 205 -1.53 9.58 -5.04
CA GLY A 205 -0.43 9.59 -6.00
C GLY A 205 0.90 10.18 -5.51
N SER A 206 1.14 10.26 -4.19
CA SER A 206 2.43 10.72 -3.67
C SER A 206 3.61 9.83 -4.10
N GLY A 207 3.44 8.51 -4.12
CA GLY A 207 4.47 7.56 -4.50
C GLY A 207 4.80 7.57 -5.99
N VAL A 208 3.86 8.03 -6.83
CA VAL A 208 4.09 8.24 -8.27
C VAL A 208 4.60 9.66 -8.60
N GLY A 209 4.84 10.49 -7.58
CA GLY A 209 5.43 11.82 -7.71
C GLY A 209 4.44 12.97 -7.91
N ASN A 210 3.14 12.72 -7.76
CA ASN A 210 2.13 13.78 -7.79
C ASN A 210 2.03 14.44 -6.42
N LYS A 211 1.87 15.77 -6.40
CA LYS A 211 1.56 16.54 -5.19
C LYS A 211 0.08 16.92 -5.21
N ARG A 212 -0.80 15.94 -4.97
CA ARG A 212 -2.24 16.21 -4.83
C ARG A 212 -2.56 16.70 -3.43
N LYS A 213 -3.69 17.38 -3.29
CA LYS A 213 -4.22 17.75 -1.96
C LYS A 213 -4.46 16.48 -1.15
N GLU A 214 -4.01 16.53 0.09
CA GLU A 214 -4.17 15.45 1.06
C GLU A 214 -5.65 15.26 1.43
N ILE A 215 -6.01 14.02 1.73
CA ILE A 215 -7.28 13.62 2.31
C ILE A 215 -6.99 13.05 3.69
N SER A 216 -7.14 13.88 4.71
CA SER A 216 -6.93 13.53 6.12
C SER A 216 -7.94 14.23 7.01
N SER A 217 -7.99 13.81 8.27
CA SER A 217 -8.88 14.39 9.28
C SER A 217 -8.73 15.91 9.41
N GLN A 218 -7.52 16.43 9.20
CA GLN A 218 -7.22 17.87 9.24
C GLN A 218 -7.83 18.62 8.05
N THR A 219 -7.81 18.00 6.87
CA THR A 219 -8.28 18.63 5.61
C THR A 219 -9.78 18.46 5.37
N MET A 220 -10.39 17.38 5.87
CA MET A 220 -11.80 17.06 5.69
C MET A 220 -12.68 17.52 6.86
N GLY A 221 -12.08 17.74 8.04
CA GLY A 221 -12.82 18.16 9.25
C GLY A 221 -13.56 17.02 9.97
N VAL A 222 -13.52 15.80 9.43
CA VAL A 222 -14.04 14.56 10.01
C VAL A 222 -12.96 13.49 10.00
N PRO A 223 -12.98 12.49 10.90
CA PRO A 223 -12.02 11.40 10.91
C PRO A 223 -11.92 10.68 9.56
N VAL A 224 -10.68 10.39 9.13
CA VAL A 224 -10.38 9.67 7.88
C VAL A 224 -9.60 8.40 8.20
N ILE A 225 -10.10 7.26 7.76
CA ILE A 225 -9.37 5.99 7.74
C ILE A 225 -8.98 5.72 6.28
N ALA A 226 -7.69 5.60 5.99
CA ALA A 226 -7.19 5.26 4.67
C ALA A 226 -6.75 3.79 4.61
N ILE A 227 -7.15 3.10 3.55
CA ILE A 227 -6.72 1.75 3.19
C ILE A 227 -5.94 1.86 1.88
N GLY A 228 -4.73 1.32 1.85
CA GLY A 228 -3.88 1.38 0.69
C GLY A 228 -3.18 0.08 0.40
N VAL A 229 -3.13 -0.30 -0.87
CA VAL A 229 -2.43 -1.50 -1.34
C VAL A 229 -1.40 -1.11 -2.39
N PRO A 230 -0.12 -1.50 -2.23
CA PRO A 230 0.89 -1.25 -3.23
C PRO A 230 0.66 -2.10 -4.49
N THR A 231 0.29 -1.49 -5.60
CA THR A 231 0.02 -2.20 -6.88
C THR A 231 1.10 -1.96 -7.93
N VAL A 232 1.97 -0.97 -7.70
CA VAL A 232 3.05 -0.57 -8.60
C VAL A 232 4.34 -0.30 -7.85
N VAL A 233 5.43 -0.34 -8.60
CA VAL A 233 6.75 0.13 -8.18
C VAL A 233 7.37 0.95 -9.32
N ASP A 234 8.18 1.94 -8.96
CA ASP A 234 8.88 2.79 -9.91
C ASP A 234 9.92 1.99 -10.72
N ALA A 235 10.01 2.23 -12.03
CA ALA A 235 10.95 1.53 -12.91
C ALA A 235 12.42 1.72 -12.52
N VAL A 236 12.78 2.89 -11.98
CA VAL A 236 14.12 3.17 -11.42
C VAL A 236 14.40 2.22 -10.25
N THR A 237 13.38 1.97 -9.41
CA THR A 237 13.51 1.06 -8.28
C THR A 237 13.75 -0.37 -8.73
N ILE A 238 12.94 -0.90 -9.66
CA ILE A 238 13.17 -2.26 -10.18
C ILE A 238 14.55 -2.39 -10.82
N THR A 239 14.94 -1.41 -11.63
CA THR A 239 16.23 -1.47 -12.35
C THR A 239 17.40 -1.45 -11.37
N SER A 240 17.31 -0.59 -10.35
CA SER A 240 18.31 -0.52 -9.27
C SER A 240 18.41 -1.85 -8.52
N ASP A 241 17.26 -2.40 -8.10
CA ASP A 241 17.21 -3.66 -7.35
C ASP A 241 17.72 -4.83 -8.20
N THR A 242 17.43 -4.83 -9.51
CA THR A 242 17.91 -5.86 -10.45
C THR A 242 19.43 -5.85 -10.57
N ILE A 243 20.06 -4.67 -10.65
CA ILE A 243 21.52 -4.54 -10.66
C ILE A 243 22.11 -5.14 -9.37
N ASP A 244 21.51 -4.84 -8.22
CA ASP A 244 21.98 -5.37 -6.94
C ASP A 244 21.81 -6.88 -6.85
N PHE A 245 20.68 -7.41 -7.33
CA PHE A 245 20.45 -8.86 -7.38
C PHE A 245 21.44 -9.57 -8.30
N LEU A 246 21.80 -8.97 -9.44
CA LEU A 246 22.85 -9.50 -10.32
C LEU A 246 24.21 -9.55 -9.62
N LEU A 247 24.60 -8.48 -8.92
CA LEU A 247 25.86 -8.43 -8.18
C LEU A 247 25.89 -9.47 -7.04
N LYS A 248 24.78 -9.61 -6.30
CA LYS A 248 24.62 -10.63 -5.25
C LYS A 248 24.71 -12.04 -5.82
N TYR A 249 24.06 -12.29 -6.96
CA TYR A 249 24.14 -13.57 -7.66
C TYR A 249 25.56 -13.93 -8.06
N LEU A 250 26.30 -12.99 -8.67
CA LEU A 250 27.70 -13.19 -9.05
C LEU A 250 28.59 -13.43 -7.82
N ASN A 251 28.33 -12.73 -6.71
CA ASN A 251 29.05 -12.93 -5.45
C ASN A 251 28.84 -14.33 -4.89
N GLN A 252 27.60 -14.83 -4.91
CA GLN A 252 27.28 -16.18 -4.46
C GLN A 252 27.87 -17.25 -5.39
N GLU A 253 27.84 -17.07 -6.71
CA GLU A 253 28.44 -18.05 -7.63
C GLU A 253 29.97 -18.10 -7.52
N ALA A 254 30.62 -16.96 -7.26
CA ALA A 254 32.07 -16.87 -7.16
C ALA A 254 32.62 -17.33 -5.80
N PHE A 255 31.91 -17.04 -4.70
CA PHE A 255 32.42 -17.23 -3.33
C PHE A 255 31.48 -17.98 -2.40
N GLY A 256 30.24 -18.26 -2.81
CA GLY A 256 29.25 -18.96 -2.00
C GLY A 256 29.49 -20.47 -1.98
N GLU A 257 29.27 -21.08 -0.81
CA GLU A 257 29.23 -22.53 -0.70
C GLU A 257 28.02 -23.07 -1.46
N LYS A 258 28.25 -23.91 -2.48
CA LYS A 258 27.16 -24.60 -3.19
C LYS A 258 26.50 -25.57 -2.23
N ARG A 259 25.21 -25.37 -1.95
CA ARG A 259 24.47 -26.31 -1.10
C ARG A 259 24.34 -27.65 -1.85
N PRO A 260 24.43 -28.80 -1.17
CA PRO A 260 24.26 -30.11 -1.82
C PRO A 260 22.96 -30.23 -2.63
N ALA A 261 21.89 -29.56 -2.19
CA ALA A 261 20.62 -29.48 -2.89
C ALA A 261 20.69 -28.71 -4.24
N GLU A 262 21.55 -27.69 -4.34
CA GLU A 262 21.76 -26.93 -5.59
C GLU A 262 22.54 -27.74 -6.62
N MET A 263 23.40 -28.66 -6.19
CA MET A 263 24.15 -29.56 -7.07
C MET A 263 23.31 -30.70 -7.64
N LEU A 264 22.17 -31.01 -7.01
CA LEU A 264 21.28 -32.12 -7.35
C LEU A 264 20.00 -31.66 -8.07
N ALA A 265 19.71 -30.37 -8.09
CA ALA A 265 18.51 -29.82 -8.71
C ALA A 265 18.66 -29.71 -10.24
N ALA A 266 17.67 -30.21 -10.99
CA ALA A 266 17.60 -30.07 -12.44
C ALA A 266 17.21 -28.65 -12.89
N GLU A 267 16.62 -27.86 -11.98
CA GLU A 267 16.23 -26.47 -12.20
C GLU A 267 16.89 -25.55 -11.15
N PRO A 268 17.17 -24.27 -11.49
CA PRO A 268 17.67 -23.30 -10.54
C PRO A 268 16.68 -23.13 -9.38
N LEU A 269 17.11 -23.43 -8.15
CA LEU A 269 16.29 -23.20 -6.96
C LEU A 269 15.91 -21.71 -6.86
N LYS A 270 14.68 -21.40 -6.44
CA LYS A 270 14.26 -20.04 -6.11
C LYS A 270 15.19 -19.49 -5.02
N ARG A 271 16.04 -18.53 -5.40
CA ARG A 271 17.01 -17.87 -4.51
C ARG A 271 16.38 -16.64 -3.88
N ASN A 272 16.50 -16.50 -2.56
CA ASN A 272 16.09 -15.27 -1.87
C ASN A 272 17.21 -14.23 -1.96
N PHE A 273 17.18 -13.39 -2.99
CA PHE A 273 18.19 -12.36 -3.22
C PHE A 273 18.18 -11.25 -2.15
N ALA A 274 17.15 -11.16 -1.31
CA ALA A 274 17.09 -10.18 -0.23
C ALA A 274 18.14 -10.48 0.85
N GLU A 275 18.40 -11.75 1.15
CA GLU A 275 19.29 -12.21 2.22
C GLU A 275 20.77 -12.31 1.78
N MET A 276 21.05 -12.13 0.49
CA MET A 276 22.39 -12.26 -0.05
C MET A 276 23.23 -10.99 0.13
N GLU A 277 24.51 -11.18 0.41
CA GLU A 277 25.48 -10.10 0.58
C GLU A 277 25.96 -9.56 -0.77
N LEU A 278 26.09 -8.24 -0.84
CA LEU A 278 26.73 -7.57 -1.96
C LEU A 278 28.24 -7.87 -1.96
N PRO A 279 28.87 -7.97 -3.16
CA PRO A 279 30.30 -8.13 -3.28
C PRO A 279 31.06 -6.91 -2.75
N LYS A 280 32.32 -7.13 -2.34
CA LYS A 280 33.26 -6.05 -1.94
C LYS A 280 33.44 -5.04 -3.08
N GLU A 281 33.79 -3.81 -2.74
CA GLU A 281 33.96 -2.71 -3.71
C GLU A 281 34.90 -3.07 -4.87
N ASP A 282 36.04 -3.68 -4.57
CA ASP A 282 37.00 -4.11 -5.60
C ASP A 282 36.36 -5.04 -6.65
N LEU A 283 35.48 -5.95 -6.21
CA LEU A 283 34.77 -6.88 -7.09
C LEU A 283 33.63 -6.18 -7.85
N ARG A 284 32.93 -5.23 -7.22
CA ARG A 284 31.92 -4.41 -7.90
C ARG A 284 32.54 -3.60 -9.02
N GLU A 285 33.70 -3.01 -8.79
CA GLU A 285 34.46 -2.30 -9.83
C GLU A 285 34.92 -3.24 -10.93
N GLN A 286 35.44 -4.43 -10.60
CA GLN A 286 35.86 -5.41 -11.61
C GLN A 286 34.70 -5.87 -12.52
N TRP A 287 33.50 -6.05 -11.97
CA TRP A 287 32.36 -6.57 -12.73
C TRP A 287 31.57 -5.49 -13.47
N MET A 288 31.41 -4.30 -12.89
CA MET A 288 30.56 -3.24 -13.45
C MET A 288 31.31 -1.93 -13.75
N GLY A 289 32.64 -1.92 -13.58
CA GLY A 289 33.45 -0.71 -13.74
C GLY A 289 33.02 0.39 -12.76
N LYS A 290 33.09 1.64 -13.23
CA LYS A 290 32.73 2.82 -12.45
C LYS A 290 31.27 2.83 -11.98
N ILE A 291 30.37 2.09 -12.65
CA ILE A 291 28.95 1.99 -12.26
C ILE A 291 28.81 1.21 -10.95
N GLY A 292 29.64 0.20 -10.72
CA GLY A 292 29.61 -0.62 -9.50
C GLY A 292 30.03 0.13 -8.23
N LEU A 293 30.71 1.27 -8.40
CA LEU A 293 31.16 2.15 -7.31
C LEU A 293 30.15 3.26 -6.96
N LEU A 294 29.08 3.42 -7.75
CA LEU A 294 28.07 4.44 -7.50
C LEU A 294 27.35 4.16 -6.18
N THR A 295 27.14 5.21 -5.41
CA THR A 295 26.25 5.15 -4.24
C THR A 295 24.80 4.95 -4.68
N GLU A 296 23.93 4.46 -3.78
CA GLU A 296 22.50 4.28 -4.08
C GLU A 296 21.84 5.52 -4.71
N PRO A 297 22.04 6.75 -4.20
CA PRO A 297 21.46 7.94 -4.81
C PRO A 297 21.99 8.23 -6.22
N GLU A 298 23.30 8.09 -6.43
CA GLU A 298 23.94 8.33 -7.73
C GLU A 298 23.48 7.31 -8.78
N LYS A 299 23.46 6.03 -8.39
CA LYS A 299 22.98 4.92 -9.22
C LYS A 299 21.55 5.17 -9.68
N ARG A 300 20.66 5.56 -8.76
CA ARG A 300 19.25 5.85 -9.08
C ARG A 300 19.08 7.10 -9.92
N SER A 301 19.88 8.15 -9.71
CA SER A 301 19.88 9.34 -10.57
C SER A 301 20.29 8.99 -12.00
N LEU A 302 21.36 8.20 -12.17
CA LEU A 302 21.81 7.73 -13.48
C LEU A 302 20.72 6.89 -14.17
N ILE A 303 20.15 5.91 -13.46
CA ILE A 303 19.08 5.07 -14.00
C ILE A 303 17.88 5.92 -14.42
N LYS A 304 17.50 6.91 -13.61
CA LYS A 304 16.39 7.81 -13.96
C LYS A 304 16.67 8.57 -15.26
N GLU A 305 17.88 9.10 -15.45
CA GLU A 305 18.28 9.80 -16.67
C GLU A 305 18.20 8.87 -17.90
N VAL A 306 18.68 7.63 -17.76
CA VAL A 306 18.66 6.61 -18.81
C VAL A 306 17.24 6.16 -19.16
N LEU A 307 16.35 6.05 -18.17
CA LEU A 307 14.96 5.62 -18.35
C LEU A 307 14.01 6.75 -18.77
N SER A 308 14.42 8.02 -18.60
CA SER A 308 13.57 9.18 -18.90
C SER A 308 14.04 10.03 -20.10
N PRO A 309 14.55 9.48 -21.22
CA PRO A 309 15.02 10.32 -22.34
C PRO A 309 13.90 11.16 -22.97
N GLN A 310 12.63 10.79 -22.77
CA GLN A 310 11.45 11.58 -23.15
C GLN A 310 10.68 12.18 -21.96
N GLY A 311 11.18 12.03 -20.72
CA GLY A 311 10.56 12.61 -19.51
C GLY A 311 9.34 11.87 -18.97
N TYR A 312 9.09 10.61 -19.36
CA TYR A 312 8.00 9.80 -18.80
C TYR A 312 8.38 9.20 -17.44
N ASN A 313 7.46 9.25 -16.47
CA ASN A 313 7.56 8.46 -15.25
C ASN A 313 7.00 7.06 -15.53
N MET A 314 7.87 6.05 -15.57
CA MET A 314 7.47 4.67 -15.80
C MET A 314 7.21 3.93 -14.48
N MET A 315 6.07 3.25 -14.44
CA MET A 315 5.67 2.35 -13.36
C MET A 315 5.65 0.93 -13.89
N VAL A 316 5.91 -0.03 -13.00
CA VAL A 316 5.91 -1.45 -13.31
C VAL A 316 5.01 -2.18 -12.33
N THR A 317 4.29 -3.17 -12.84
CA THR A 317 3.36 -4.02 -12.10
C THR A 317 3.41 -5.45 -12.68
N PRO A 318 3.05 -6.49 -11.91
CA PRO A 318 2.93 -7.85 -12.43
C PRO A 318 1.98 -7.95 -13.63
N LYS A 319 2.17 -8.98 -14.45
CA LYS A 319 1.34 -9.21 -15.64
C LYS A 319 -0.11 -9.56 -15.30
N GLU A 320 -0.32 -10.25 -14.18
CA GLU A 320 -1.62 -10.76 -13.70
C GLU A 320 -2.27 -9.78 -12.70
N VAL A 321 -1.90 -8.50 -12.77
CA VAL A 321 -2.40 -7.45 -11.86
C VAL A 321 -3.92 -7.28 -11.94
N ASP A 322 -4.53 -7.63 -13.07
CA ASP A 322 -5.98 -7.60 -13.25
C ASP A 322 -6.70 -8.53 -12.28
N ALA A 323 -6.30 -9.80 -12.21
CA ALA A 323 -6.87 -10.75 -11.26
C ALA A 323 -6.55 -10.35 -9.81
N ASP A 324 -5.29 -9.98 -9.53
CA ASP A 324 -4.87 -9.61 -8.18
C ASP A 324 -5.67 -8.42 -7.64
N VAL A 325 -5.88 -7.37 -8.45
CA VAL A 325 -6.64 -6.18 -8.04
C VAL A 325 -8.12 -6.51 -7.84
N GLU A 326 -8.70 -7.38 -8.66
CA GLU A 326 -10.10 -7.80 -8.51
C GLU A 326 -10.31 -8.57 -7.20
N ASP A 327 -9.45 -9.53 -6.88
CA ASP A 327 -9.58 -10.36 -5.67
C ASP A 327 -9.26 -9.56 -4.40
N LEU A 328 -8.23 -8.70 -4.44
CA LEU A 328 -7.95 -7.77 -3.35
C LEU A 328 -9.10 -6.78 -3.13
N ALA A 329 -9.77 -6.34 -4.20
CA ALA A 329 -10.92 -5.46 -4.09
C ALA A 329 -12.10 -6.13 -3.36
N LYS A 330 -12.44 -7.37 -3.72
CA LYS A 330 -13.50 -8.15 -3.05
C LYS A 330 -13.17 -8.41 -1.58
N LEU A 331 -11.92 -8.74 -1.29
CA LEU A 331 -11.41 -8.99 0.05
C LEU A 331 -11.53 -7.73 0.92
N ILE A 332 -11.09 -6.57 0.42
CA ILE A 332 -11.18 -5.30 1.15
C ILE A 332 -12.64 -4.89 1.36
N ALA A 333 -13.49 -5.00 0.32
CA ALA A 333 -14.91 -4.70 0.42
C ALA A 333 -15.59 -5.57 1.49
N THR A 334 -15.37 -6.89 1.45
CA THR A 334 -15.90 -7.83 2.44
C THR A 334 -15.44 -7.47 3.86
N SER A 335 -14.17 -7.10 4.03
CA SER A 335 -13.63 -6.68 5.34
C SER A 335 -14.29 -5.41 5.87
N ILE A 336 -14.55 -4.44 4.99
CA ILE A 336 -15.27 -3.21 5.31
C ILE A 336 -16.71 -3.55 5.73
N ASP A 337 -17.40 -4.40 4.97
CA ASP A 337 -18.79 -4.78 5.25
C ASP A 337 -18.94 -5.57 6.56
N ILE A 338 -18.02 -6.51 6.86
CA ILE A 338 -17.96 -7.21 8.16
C ILE A 338 -17.77 -6.21 9.30
N THR A 339 -17.02 -5.15 9.07
CA THR A 339 -16.71 -4.15 10.10
C THR A 339 -17.87 -3.18 10.34
N LEU A 340 -18.53 -2.73 9.27
CA LEU A 340 -19.57 -1.71 9.33
C LEU A 340 -20.96 -2.28 9.63
N HIS A 341 -21.26 -3.50 9.20
CA HIS A 341 -22.60 -4.07 9.32
C HIS A 341 -22.57 -5.29 10.26
N ASP A 342 -22.96 -5.09 11.53
CA ASP A 342 -23.05 -6.17 12.52
C ASP A 342 -23.97 -7.32 12.04
N SER A 343 -25.02 -7.02 11.27
CA SER A 343 -25.91 -8.02 10.66
C SER A 343 -25.17 -8.91 9.64
N TYR A 344 -24.43 -8.27 8.72
CA TYR A 344 -23.61 -8.97 7.72
C TYR A 344 -22.53 -9.81 8.39
N ARG A 345 -21.83 -9.24 9.39
CA ARG A 345 -20.84 -9.95 10.20
C ARG A 345 -21.39 -11.21 10.83
N ASN A 346 -22.56 -11.14 11.45
CA ASN A 346 -23.17 -12.30 12.11
C ASN A 346 -23.47 -13.42 11.10
N THR A 347 -24.00 -13.07 9.93
CA THR A 347 -24.21 -14.03 8.84
C THR A 347 -22.89 -14.63 8.37
N TYR A 348 -21.89 -13.79 8.08
CA TYR A 348 -20.57 -14.21 7.61
C TYR A 348 -19.88 -15.16 8.61
N LEU A 349 -19.95 -14.90 9.91
CA LEU A 349 -19.40 -15.77 10.95
C LEU A 349 -20.22 -17.06 11.14
N SER A 350 -21.53 -17.02 10.91
CA SER A 350 -22.42 -18.18 11.04
C SER A 350 -22.31 -19.17 9.90
N GLU A 351 -21.87 -18.71 8.72
CA GLU A 351 -21.54 -19.54 7.58
C GLU A 351 -20.33 -20.42 7.89
N LYS A 352 -20.58 -21.53 8.59
CA LYS A 352 -19.68 -22.68 8.69
C LYS A 352 -19.69 -23.40 7.35
N HIS A 353 -18.81 -23.00 6.45
CA HIS A 353 -18.52 -23.79 5.26
C HIS A 353 -17.33 -24.72 5.52
N ILE A 354 -17.72 -25.99 5.63
CA ILE A 354 -17.05 -27.29 5.42
C ILE A 354 -15.65 -27.22 4.79
#